data_AF-A0A3C1LG66-F1
#
_entry.id   AF-A0A3C1LG66-F1
#
_cell.length_a   1.000
_cell.length_b   1.000
_cell.length_c   1.000
_cell.angle_alpha   90.00
_cell.angle_beta   90.00
_cell.angle_gamma   90.00
#
_symmetry.space_group_name_H-M   'P 1'
#
loop_
_entity.id
_entity.type
_entity.pdbx_description
1 polymer ?
#
loop_
_entity_poly.entity_id
_entity_poly.type
_entity_poly.pdbx_seq_one_letter_code
_entity_poly.pdbx_strand_id
1 'polypeptide(L)'
;MVMKQHERSNSYFQIAALICCIGVLWLLNSGCANIIPPEGGPRDTTAPVLVTALPKDSTIAFNAKKIVLTFNEYVTVDDIQKNLLVNPLPQQSPIVESKLRNVTVLLKDSLLANTTYSINFGQAIKDVNEGNPIKNYTYVFTTGTTIDNGTLSGRVVLAKNGKTDSALLVVLHKNLNDSTIKKLRPNYVAKLNGKGYFEFKHLPQGTFKIYVVPDDYNKRYDDSTKMFAFYDTTVTAGTDSLKLYAFQQYEREDKPANANNNKKPKTPQP
;
A
#
# COMPACT_ATOMS: atom_id res chain seq x y z
N MET A 1 98.62 13.36 16.67
CA MET A 1 97.66 14.06 15.78
C MET A 1 96.65 13.06 15.19
N VAL A 2 95.98 12.24 16.02
CA VAL A 2 95.05 11.19 15.56
C VAL A 2 93.65 11.34 16.17
N MET A 3 93.49 11.97 17.34
CA MET A 3 92.18 12.19 17.96
C MET A 3 91.27 13.20 17.23
N LYS A 4 91.82 14.14 16.44
CA LYS A 4 91.03 15.21 15.81
C LYS A 4 90.31 14.79 14.51
N GLN A 5 90.67 13.64 13.93
CA GLN A 5 90.02 13.08 12.73
C GLN A 5 88.75 12.28 13.08
N HIS A 6 88.70 11.68 14.28
CA HIS A 6 87.57 10.86 14.72
C HIS A 6 86.33 11.72 15.08
N GLU A 7 86.53 12.91 15.68
CA GLU A 7 85.42 13.84 15.99
C GLU A 7 84.76 14.43 14.74
N ARG A 8 85.53 14.70 13.68
CA ARG A 8 84.99 15.19 12.40
C ARG A 8 84.15 14.12 11.69
N SER A 9 84.59 12.87 11.67
CA SER A 9 83.84 11.75 11.08
C SER A 9 82.46 11.56 11.74
N ASN A 10 82.42 11.63 13.08
CA ASN A 10 81.17 11.53 13.83
C ASN A 10 80.21 12.68 13.51
N SER A 11 80.70 13.91 13.33
CA SER A 11 79.87 15.07 13.00
C SER A 11 79.16 14.95 11.64
N TYR A 12 79.87 14.50 10.59
CA TYR A 12 79.26 14.28 9.28
C TYR A 12 78.21 13.15 9.28
N PHE A 13 78.44 12.10 10.07
CA PHE A 13 77.48 11.02 10.24
C PHE A 13 76.20 11.48 10.94
N GLN A 14 76.31 12.33 11.97
CA GLN A 14 75.15 12.90 12.66
C GLN A 14 74.35 13.86 11.75
N ILE A 15 75.03 14.65 10.92
CA ILE A 15 74.37 15.55 9.95
C ILE A 15 73.64 14.75 8.86
N ALA A 16 74.25 13.69 8.34
CA ALA A 16 73.62 12.81 7.35
C ALA A 16 72.40 12.07 7.94
N ALA A 17 72.49 11.61 9.19
CA ALA A 17 71.37 10.99 9.90
C ALA A 17 70.22 11.99 10.12
N LEU A 18 70.52 13.24 10.48
CA LEU A 18 69.50 14.28 10.67
C LEU A 18 68.78 14.63 9.35
N ILE A 19 69.52 14.76 8.24
CA ILE A 19 68.95 15.03 6.92
C ILE A 19 68.07 13.85 6.46
N CYS A 20 68.50 12.62 6.74
CA CYS A 20 67.71 11.41 6.45
C CYS A 20 66.41 11.38 7.28
N CYS A 21 66.48 11.68 8.58
CA CYS A 21 65.30 11.76 9.45
C CYS A 21 64.32 12.85 9.01
N ILE A 22 64.81 14.01 8.57
CA ILE A 22 63.96 15.08 8.03
C ILE A 22 63.30 14.63 6.72
N GLY A 23 64.03 13.99 5.80
CA GLY A 23 63.49 13.45 4.56
C GLY A 23 62.38 12.40 4.78
N VAL A 24 62.56 11.51 5.78
CA VAL A 24 61.55 10.52 6.18
C VAL A 24 60.32 11.21 6.77
N LEU A 25 60.47 12.29 7.53
CA LEU A 25 59.35 13.06 8.09
C LEU A 25 58.51 13.77 7.03
N TRP A 26 59.12 14.19 5.91
CA TRP A 26 58.40 14.79 4.77
C TRP A 26 57.58 13.76 3.99
N LEU A 27 58.04 12.50 3.90
CA LEU A 27 57.31 11.42 3.23
C LEU A 27 56.07 10.95 4.00
N LEU A 28 55.99 11.23 5.31
CA LEU A 28 54.85 10.85 6.16
C LEU A 28 53.69 11.86 6.13
N ASN A 29 53.82 12.98 5.40
CA ASN A 29 52.79 14.02 5.28
C ASN A 29 51.92 13.92 4.00
N SER A 30 51.97 12.81 3.26
CA SER A 30 50.97 12.55 2.22
C SER A 30 49.63 12.21 2.89
N GLY A 31 48.87 13.23 3.26
CA GLY A 31 47.55 13.10 3.84
C GLY A 31 46.66 12.20 2.99
N CYS A 32 46.05 11.20 3.63
CA CYS A 32 44.99 10.41 3.04
C CYS A 32 43.87 11.35 2.59
N ALA A 33 43.63 11.45 1.29
CA ALA A 33 42.44 12.12 0.77
C ALA A 33 41.21 11.36 1.27
N ASN A 34 40.39 11.99 2.12
CA ASN A 34 39.11 11.42 2.51
C ASN A 34 38.24 11.27 1.26
N ILE A 35 37.90 10.03 0.91
CA ILE A 35 36.93 9.73 -0.13
C ILE A 35 35.55 10.11 0.43
N ILE A 36 35.13 11.33 0.15
CA ILE A 36 33.74 11.72 0.32
C ILE A 36 33.02 11.20 -0.93
N PRO A 37 31.98 10.35 -0.80
CA PRO A 37 31.20 9.95 -1.95
C PRO A 37 30.65 11.21 -2.63
N PRO A 38 30.63 11.27 -3.97
CA PRO A 38 30.10 12.43 -4.67
C PRO A 38 28.70 12.72 -4.15
N GLU A 39 28.45 13.97 -3.79
CA GLU A 39 27.12 14.41 -3.40
C GLU A 39 26.23 14.23 -4.64
N GLY A 40 25.25 13.33 -4.53
CA GLY A 40 24.35 13.03 -5.64
C GLY A 40 23.55 14.26 -6.06
N GLY A 41 22.88 14.16 -7.22
CA GLY A 41 21.90 15.15 -7.59
C GLY A 41 20.74 15.24 -6.58
N PRO A 42 19.89 16.28 -6.67
CA PRO A 42 18.69 16.37 -5.85
C PRO A 42 17.86 15.09 -5.96
N ARG A 43 17.29 14.65 -4.84
CA ARG A 43 16.43 13.46 -4.80
C ARG A 43 15.20 13.66 -5.69
N ASP A 44 14.87 12.65 -6.50
CA ASP A 44 13.62 12.65 -7.27
C ASP A 44 12.40 12.46 -6.36
N THR A 45 11.36 13.23 -6.63
CA THR A 45 10.07 13.21 -5.91
C THR A 45 8.88 12.99 -6.83
N THR A 46 9.12 12.80 -8.12
CA THR A 46 8.07 12.60 -9.12
C THR A 46 7.61 11.15 -9.16
N ALA A 47 6.31 10.96 -9.36
CA ALA A 47 5.72 9.62 -9.48
C ALA A 47 5.72 9.17 -10.95
N PRO A 48 5.76 7.85 -11.22
CA PRO A 48 5.72 7.34 -12.58
C PRO A 48 4.45 7.77 -13.31
N VAL A 49 4.59 8.03 -14.60
CA VAL A 49 3.51 8.49 -15.48
C VAL A 49 3.13 7.39 -16.46
N LEU A 50 1.83 7.10 -16.55
CA LEU A 50 1.30 6.16 -17.52
C LEU A 50 1.52 6.70 -18.94
N VAL A 51 2.16 5.89 -19.79
CA VAL A 51 2.40 6.17 -21.20
C VAL A 51 1.33 5.52 -22.06
N THR A 52 1.02 4.24 -21.82
CA THR A 52 -0.03 3.51 -22.53
C THR A 52 -0.73 2.50 -21.64
N ALA A 53 -1.98 2.18 -22.00
CA ALA A 53 -2.71 1.05 -21.47
C ALA A 53 -3.24 0.21 -22.64
N LEU A 54 -3.12 -1.12 -22.53
CA LEU A 54 -3.65 -2.08 -23.50
C LEU A 54 -4.48 -3.16 -22.78
N PRO A 55 -5.80 -3.25 -23.00
CA PRO A 55 -6.63 -2.28 -23.73
C PRO A 55 -6.58 -0.86 -23.15
N LYS A 56 -7.03 0.13 -23.94
CA LYS A 56 -7.01 1.54 -23.52
C LYS A 56 -7.88 1.73 -22.27
N ASP A 57 -7.51 2.65 -21.39
CA ASP A 57 -8.41 3.04 -20.31
C ASP A 57 -9.76 3.53 -20.87
N SER A 58 -10.82 3.28 -20.11
CA SER A 58 -12.19 3.60 -20.47
C SER A 58 -12.66 2.91 -21.75
N THR A 59 -12.15 1.69 -22.02
CA THR A 59 -12.60 0.85 -23.14
C THR A 59 -14.03 0.36 -22.91
N ILE A 60 -14.85 0.44 -23.97
CA ILE A 60 -16.19 -0.16 -24.05
C ILE A 60 -16.13 -1.54 -24.73
N ALA A 61 -17.16 -2.35 -24.55
CA ALA A 61 -17.24 -3.72 -25.09
C ALA A 61 -15.99 -4.57 -24.76
N PHE A 62 -15.44 -4.37 -23.56
CA PHE A 62 -14.22 -5.01 -23.12
C PHE A 62 -14.38 -6.54 -23.03
N ASN A 63 -13.47 -7.26 -23.67
CA ASN A 63 -13.49 -8.74 -23.73
C ASN A 63 -12.12 -9.39 -23.47
N ALA A 64 -11.12 -8.60 -23.06
CA ALA A 64 -9.78 -9.11 -22.76
C ALA A 64 -9.70 -9.71 -21.35
N LYS A 65 -8.73 -10.59 -21.11
CA LYS A 65 -8.40 -11.08 -19.75
C LYS A 65 -7.17 -10.42 -19.14
N LYS A 66 -6.40 -9.71 -19.96
CA LYS A 66 -5.11 -9.13 -19.61
C LYS A 66 -5.15 -7.64 -19.90
N ILE A 67 -4.72 -6.85 -18.93
CA ILE A 67 -4.50 -5.41 -19.08
C ILE A 67 -3.00 -5.17 -18.85
N VAL A 68 -2.37 -4.39 -19.72
CA VAL A 68 -0.96 -4.00 -19.61
C VAL A 68 -0.89 -2.49 -19.52
N LEU A 69 -0.31 -1.99 -18.44
CA LEU A 69 -0.06 -0.58 -18.18
C LEU A 69 1.43 -0.33 -18.35
N THR A 70 1.82 0.55 -19.25
CA THR A 70 3.22 0.91 -19.51
C THR A 70 3.49 2.32 -19.02
N PHE A 71 4.58 2.50 -18.28
CA PHE A 71 5.01 3.75 -17.67
C PHE A 71 6.25 4.33 -18.36
N ASN A 72 6.56 5.60 -18.08
CA ASN A 72 7.74 6.31 -18.60
C ASN A 72 9.07 5.79 -17.99
N GLU A 73 9.00 5.17 -16.82
CA GLU A 73 10.13 4.68 -16.03
C GLU A 73 9.88 3.28 -15.45
N TYR A 74 10.89 2.71 -14.77
CA TYR A 74 10.75 1.41 -14.14
C TYR A 74 9.89 1.49 -12.90
N VAL A 75 8.95 0.54 -12.78
CA VAL A 75 7.98 0.49 -11.70
C VAL A 75 7.99 -0.87 -11.01
N THR A 76 7.66 -0.84 -9.72
CA THR A 76 7.36 -2.03 -8.91
C THR A 76 5.94 -1.94 -8.36
N VAL A 77 5.38 -3.10 -8.02
CA VAL A 77 4.07 -3.25 -7.38
C VAL A 77 4.26 -3.81 -5.98
N ASP A 78 3.95 -3.01 -4.97
CA ASP A 78 4.14 -3.34 -3.55
C ASP A 78 2.80 -3.34 -2.80
N ASP A 79 2.69 -4.17 -1.76
CA ASP A 79 1.50 -4.26 -0.89
C ASP A 79 0.17 -4.36 -1.66
N ILE A 80 0.16 -5.09 -2.77
CA ILE A 80 -0.98 -5.14 -3.68
C ILE A 80 -2.24 -5.67 -2.98
N GLN A 81 -2.12 -6.66 -2.11
CA GLN A 81 -3.25 -7.23 -1.36
C GLN A 81 -3.93 -6.18 -0.47
N LYS A 82 -3.15 -5.25 0.09
CA LYS A 82 -3.65 -4.18 0.95
C LYS A 82 -4.19 -3.01 0.16
N ASN A 83 -3.62 -2.71 -1.00
CA ASN A 83 -3.92 -1.48 -1.75
C ASN A 83 -5.02 -1.69 -2.81
N LEU A 84 -4.95 -2.80 -3.55
CA LEU A 84 -5.83 -3.06 -4.69
C LEU A 84 -7.30 -3.10 -4.28
N LEU A 85 -8.13 -2.38 -5.03
CA LEU A 85 -9.57 -2.39 -4.89
C LEU A 85 -10.21 -2.53 -6.27
N VAL A 86 -10.96 -3.61 -6.45
CA VAL A 86 -11.66 -3.90 -7.72
C VAL A 86 -13.16 -3.85 -7.46
N ASN A 87 -13.85 -3.07 -8.30
CA ASN A 87 -15.31 -2.96 -8.28
C ASN A 87 -15.88 -3.27 -9.67
N PRO A 88 -16.98 -4.02 -9.79
CA PRO A 88 -17.62 -4.84 -8.75
C PRO A 88 -16.63 -5.82 -8.10
N LEU A 89 -16.89 -6.17 -6.85
CA LEU A 89 -16.00 -7.03 -6.08
C LEU A 89 -15.93 -8.42 -6.73
N PRO A 90 -14.74 -8.88 -7.18
CA PRO A 90 -14.59 -10.19 -7.78
C PRO A 90 -14.65 -11.30 -6.72
N GLN A 91 -14.91 -12.53 -7.17
CA GLN A 91 -14.76 -13.73 -6.37
C GLN A 91 -13.28 -14.07 -6.18
N GLN A 92 -12.47 -13.90 -7.23
CA GLN A 92 -11.02 -14.06 -7.19
C GLN A 92 -10.34 -12.74 -7.56
N SER A 93 -9.49 -12.24 -6.66
CA SER A 93 -8.66 -11.07 -6.95
C SER A 93 -7.79 -11.32 -8.19
N PRO A 94 -7.62 -10.30 -9.06
CA PRO A 94 -6.74 -10.44 -10.21
C PRO A 94 -5.28 -10.57 -9.76
N ILE A 95 -4.47 -11.19 -10.61
CA ILE A 95 -3.01 -11.24 -10.40
C ILE A 95 -2.44 -9.95 -10.98
N VAL A 96 -1.61 -9.25 -10.20
CA VAL A 96 -0.94 -8.01 -10.63
C VAL A 96 0.56 -8.20 -10.46
N GLU A 97 1.29 -8.01 -11.55
CA GLU A 97 2.74 -8.19 -11.60
C GLU A 97 3.39 -7.01 -12.33
N SER A 98 4.57 -6.61 -11.87
CA SER A 98 5.39 -5.59 -12.52
C SER A 98 6.65 -6.19 -13.16
N LYS A 99 7.02 -5.69 -14.33
CA LYS A 99 8.30 -5.99 -14.99
C LYS A 99 8.77 -4.78 -15.78
N LEU A 100 9.96 -4.26 -15.44
CA LEU A 100 10.52 -3.06 -16.04
C LEU A 100 9.52 -1.89 -15.95
N ARG A 101 9.06 -1.38 -17.09
CA ARG A 101 8.08 -0.28 -17.17
C ARG A 101 6.62 -0.74 -17.17
N ASN A 102 6.35 -2.04 -17.08
CA ASN A 102 5.02 -2.59 -17.29
C ASN A 102 4.42 -3.12 -15.99
N VAL A 103 3.15 -2.80 -15.74
CA VAL A 103 2.28 -3.49 -14.78
C VAL A 103 1.25 -4.29 -15.57
N THR A 104 1.21 -5.59 -15.35
CA THR A 104 0.24 -6.51 -15.96
C THR A 104 -0.81 -6.90 -14.94
N VAL A 105 -2.08 -6.75 -15.31
CA VAL A 105 -3.23 -7.25 -14.55
C VAL A 105 -3.85 -8.41 -15.31
N LEU A 106 -3.95 -9.58 -14.66
CA LEU A 106 -4.61 -10.76 -15.17
C LEU A 106 -5.91 -11.01 -14.40
N LEU A 107 -7.03 -10.85 -15.09
CA LEU A 107 -8.37 -11.12 -14.55
C LEU A 107 -8.58 -12.63 -14.43
N LYS A 108 -9.00 -13.08 -13.24
CA LYS A 108 -9.18 -14.51 -12.92
C LYS A 108 -10.62 -14.96 -13.12
N ASP A 109 -11.57 -14.09 -12.80
CA ASP A 109 -13.00 -14.34 -12.98
C ASP A 109 -13.47 -14.01 -14.40
N SER A 110 -14.63 -14.55 -14.76
CA SER A 110 -15.38 -14.07 -15.93
C SER A 110 -16.04 -12.73 -15.62
N LEU A 111 -16.09 -11.86 -16.62
CA LEU A 111 -16.71 -10.55 -16.47
C LEU A 111 -18.22 -10.65 -16.62
N LEU A 112 -18.95 -9.90 -15.79
CA LEU A 112 -20.39 -9.72 -15.88
C LEU A 112 -20.71 -8.91 -17.15
N ALA A 113 -21.80 -9.27 -17.83
CA ALA A 113 -22.28 -8.52 -18.99
C ALA A 113 -22.77 -7.12 -18.56
N ASN A 114 -22.67 -6.14 -19.47
CA ASN A 114 -23.16 -4.77 -19.29
C ASN A 114 -22.76 -4.15 -17.95
N THR A 115 -21.50 -4.31 -17.57
CA THR A 115 -21.00 -3.91 -16.26
C THR A 115 -19.72 -3.10 -16.40
N THR A 116 -19.69 -1.95 -15.73
CA THR A 116 -18.48 -1.12 -15.59
C THR A 116 -17.62 -1.63 -14.45
N TYR A 117 -16.33 -1.78 -14.73
CA TYR A 117 -15.30 -2.21 -13.80
C TYR A 117 -14.31 -1.08 -13.54
N SER A 118 -13.86 -0.98 -12.30
CA SER A 118 -12.77 -0.10 -11.89
C SER A 118 -11.73 -0.88 -11.08
N ILE A 119 -10.46 -0.72 -11.42
CA ILE A 119 -9.31 -1.32 -10.74
C ILE A 119 -8.48 -0.17 -10.17
N ASN A 120 -8.61 0.07 -8.86
CA ASN A 120 -7.88 1.10 -8.15
C ASN A 120 -6.66 0.48 -7.45
N PHE A 121 -5.47 1.03 -7.72
CA PHE A 121 -4.21 0.50 -7.22
C PHE A 121 -3.76 1.12 -5.89
N GLY A 122 -4.53 2.04 -5.30
CA GLY A 122 -4.16 2.72 -4.06
C GLY A 122 -2.79 3.40 -4.20
N GLN A 123 -1.80 2.90 -3.46
CA GLN A 123 -0.40 3.36 -3.53
C GLN A 123 0.55 2.23 -3.98
N ALA A 124 0.03 1.19 -4.63
CA ALA A 124 0.79 -0.03 -4.93
C ALA A 124 1.84 0.15 -6.03
N ILE A 125 1.58 1.00 -7.02
CA ILE A 125 2.49 1.24 -8.14
C ILE A 125 3.44 2.38 -7.73
N LYS A 126 4.73 2.12 -7.73
CA LYS A 126 5.77 3.12 -7.43
C LYS A 126 6.96 2.96 -8.36
N ASP A 127 7.78 4.00 -8.49
CA ASP A 127 9.05 3.87 -9.20
C ASP A 127 10.02 2.97 -8.40
N VAL A 128 11.04 2.48 -9.10
CA VAL A 128 12.05 1.58 -8.52
C VAL A 128 13.16 2.32 -7.76
N ASN A 129 13.42 3.58 -8.09
CA ASN A 129 14.62 4.30 -7.65
C ASN A 129 14.41 4.98 -6.28
N GLU A 130 13.40 5.84 -6.15
CA GLU A 130 13.07 6.64 -4.98
C GLU A 130 11.79 6.17 -4.26
N GLY A 131 10.99 5.34 -4.93
CA GLY A 131 9.80 4.70 -4.35
C GLY A 131 8.59 5.62 -4.23
N ASN A 132 8.50 6.65 -5.07
CA ASN A 132 7.40 7.58 -5.19
C ASN A 132 6.14 6.84 -5.75
N PRO A 133 5.06 6.75 -4.97
CA PRO A 133 3.87 6.02 -5.39
C PRO A 133 2.97 6.87 -6.30
N ILE A 134 2.35 6.22 -7.29
CA ILE A 134 1.21 6.79 -8.01
C ILE A 134 -0.03 6.66 -7.12
N LYS A 135 -0.53 7.81 -6.65
CA LYS A 135 -1.66 7.83 -5.71
C LYS A 135 -2.99 7.63 -6.43
N ASN A 136 -3.76 6.64 -5.96
CA ASN A 136 -5.14 6.35 -6.36
C ASN A 136 -5.34 6.16 -7.87
N TYR A 137 -4.31 5.68 -8.58
CA TYR A 137 -4.43 5.35 -9.99
C TYR A 137 -5.56 4.32 -10.18
N THR A 138 -6.48 4.61 -11.10
CA THR A 138 -7.67 3.79 -11.35
C THR A 138 -7.77 3.52 -12.84
N TYR A 139 -7.81 2.24 -13.21
CA TYR A 139 -8.12 1.80 -14.57
C TYR A 139 -9.59 1.42 -14.68
N VAL A 140 -10.30 1.93 -15.69
CA VAL A 140 -11.75 1.73 -15.87
C VAL A 140 -12.04 1.08 -17.23
N PHE A 141 -13.02 0.18 -17.28
CA PHE A 141 -13.53 -0.38 -18.52
C PHE A 141 -14.98 -0.85 -18.34
N THR A 142 -15.66 -1.18 -19.42
CA THR A 142 -17.02 -1.76 -19.36
C THR A 142 -17.16 -2.89 -20.37
N THR A 143 -17.88 -3.94 -19.98
CA THR A 143 -18.32 -5.00 -20.92
C THR A 143 -19.54 -4.58 -21.74
N GLY A 144 -20.22 -3.50 -21.35
CA GLY A 144 -21.33 -2.92 -22.09
C GLY A 144 -20.89 -1.88 -23.12
N THR A 145 -21.86 -1.12 -23.62
CA THR A 145 -21.64 -0.06 -24.62
C THR A 145 -21.33 1.30 -24.00
N THR A 146 -21.55 1.46 -22.69
CA THR A 146 -21.37 2.73 -21.96
C THR A 146 -20.74 2.50 -20.59
N ILE A 147 -19.96 3.49 -20.14
CA ILE A 147 -19.37 3.51 -18.79
C ILE A 147 -20.39 4.12 -17.84
N ASP A 148 -20.63 3.42 -16.74
CA ASP A 148 -21.43 3.92 -15.63
C ASP A 148 -20.71 5.11 -14.97
N ASN A 149 -21.48 6.13 -14.60
CA ASN A 149 -20.97 7.37 -14.02
C ASN A 149 -21.53 7.67 -12.63
N GLY A 150 -22.31 6.75 -12.05
CA GLY A 150 -22.92 6.93 -10.75
C GLY A 150 -21.87 7.09 -9.65
N THR A 151 -22.07 8.07 -8.78
CA THR A 151 -21.23 8.32 -7.61
C THR A 151 -22.05 8.12 -6.34
N LEU A 152 -21.40 7.71 -5.24
CA LEU A 152 -22.02 7.68 -3.93
C LEU A 152 -20.96 7.96 -2.89
N SER A 153 -21.18 8.96 -2.04
CA SER A 153 -20.14 9.40 -1.10
C SER A 153 -20.70 9.77 0.27
N GLY A 154 -19.80 9.82 1.25
CA GLY A 154 -20.18 10.14 2.61
C GLY A 154 -19.03 10.01 3.60
N ARG A 155 -19.39 9.96 4.88
CA ARG A 155 -18.47 9.79 5.99
C ARG A 155 -18.96 8.75 6.98
N VAL A 156 -18.00 8.04 7.56
CA VAL A 156 -18.18 7.12 8.67
C VAL A 156 -17.50 7.71 9.89
N VAL A 157 -18.23 7.72 11.01
CA VAL A 157 -17.68 8.07 12.33
C VAL A 157 -18.05 6.98 13.33
N LEU A 158 -17.19 6.76 14.32
CA LEU A 158 -17.49 5.86 15.43
C LEU A 158 -18.54 6.52 16.34
N ALA A 159 -19.66 5.83 16.57
CA ALA A 159 -20.76 6.32 17.40
C ALA A 159 -20.29 6.62 18.85
N LYS A 160 -19.33 5.84 19.37
CA LYS A 160 -18.82 5.94 20.74
C LYS A 160 -18.11 7.27 21.04
N ASN A 161 -17.37 7.84 20.09
CA ASN A 161 -16.48 8.97 20.36
C ASN A 161 -16.33 9.97 19.20
N GLY A 162 -17.05 9.79 18.09
CA GLY A 162 -16.99 10.66 16.92
C GLY A 162 -15.67 10.61 16.13
N LYS A 163 -14.72 9.74 16.50
CA LYS A 163 -13.47 9.54 15.76
C LYS A 163 -13.71 8.73 14.49
N THR A 164 -12.69 8.62 13.66
CA THR A 164 -12.71 7.87 12.40
C THR A 164 -11.81 6.65 12.51
N ASP A 165 -12.17 5.58 11.82
CA ASP A 165 -11.36 4.36 11.73
C ASP A 165 -11.19 3.97 10.26
N SER A 166 -9.97 4.07 9.74
CA SER A 166 -9.66 3.74 8.35
C SER A 166 -9.56 2.24 8.09
N ALA A 167 -9.64 1.39 9.12
CA ALA A 167 -9.69 -0.06 8.98
C ALA A 167 -11.10 -0.59 8.61
N LEU A 168 -12.11 0.29 8.63
CA LEU A 168 -13.45 -0.02 8.17
C LEU A 168 -13.61 0.22 6.66
N LEU A 169 -14.53 -0.51 6.07
CA LEU A 169 -14.97 -0.38 4.69
C LEU A 169 -16.44 -0.03 4.65
N VAL A 170 -16.82 0.69 3.60
CA VAL A 170 -18.22 0.81 3.21
C VAL A 170 -18.50 -0.19 2.11
N VAL A 171 -19.62 -0.89 2.21
CA VAL A 171 -20.01 -1.95 1.28
C VAL A 171 -21.42 -1.73 0.77
N LEU A 172 -21.65 -2.04 -0.50
CA LEU A 172 -22.96 -1.96 -1.14
C LEU A 172 -23.44 -3.33 -1.60
N HIS A 173 -24.73 -3.58 -1.38
CA HIS A 173 -25.43 -4.73 -1.91
C HIS A 173 -26.57 -4.31 -2.84
N LYS A 174 -26.66 -4.96 -4.00
CA LYS A 174 -27.82 -4.87 -4.90
C LYS A 174 -29.03 -5.66 -4.38
N ASN A 175 -28.79 -6.73 -3.60
CA ASN A 175 -29.87 -7.47 -2.94
C ASN A 175 -30.35 -6.67 -1.72
N LEU A 176 -31.65 -6.35 -1.70
CA LEU A 176 -32.25 -5.43 -0.72
C LEU A 176 -32.76 -6.13 0.55
N ASN A 177 -32.64 -7.47 0.65
CA ASN A 177 -33.02 -8.21 1.85
C ASN A 177 -32.09 -7.87 3.02
N ASP A 178 -32.64 -7.66 4.22
CA ASP A 178 -31.83 -7.26 5.39
C ASP A 178 -30.81 -8.31 5.82
N SER A 179 -31.08 -9.60 5.56
CA SER A 179 -30.13 -10.68 5.88
C SER A 179 -28.93 -10.77 4.92
N THR A 180 -28.90 -9.94 3.88
CA THR A 180 -27.87 -9.97 2.83
C THR A 180 -26.46 -9.78 3.37
N ILE A 181 -26.24 -8.77 4.23
CA ILE A 181 -24.90 -8.45 4.79
C ILE A 181 -24.32 -9.60 5.63
N LYS A 182 -25.19 -10.46 6.18
CA LYS A 182 -24.77 -11.63 6.94
C LYS A 182 -24.43 -12.81 6.04
N LYS A 183 -25.01 -12.93 4.85
CA LYS A 183 -25.02 -14.16 4.03
C LYS A 183 -24.19 -14.05 2.75
N LEU A 184 -24.17 -12.89 2.11
CA LEU A 184 -23.59 -12.69 0.79
C LEU A 184 -22.37 -11.77 0.86
N ARG A 185 -21.42 -11.93 -0.06
CA ARG A 185 -20.36 -10.94 -0.29
C ARG A 185 -20.95 -9.66 -0.90
N PRO A 186 -20.38 -8.48 -0.62
CA PRO A 186 -20.86 -7.24 -1.20
C PRO A 186 -20.60 -7.17 -2.70
N ASN A 187 -21.41 -6.36 -3.39
CA ASN A 187 -21.24 -6.11 -4.83
C ASN A 187 -20.18 -5.04 -5.07
N TYR A 188 -20.12 -4.02 -4.21
CA TYR A 188 -19.14 -2.94 -4.30
C TYR A 188 -18.55 -2.63 -2.93
N VAL A 189 -17.31 -2.16 -2.92
CA VAL A 189 -16.55 -1.82 -1.72
C VAL A 189 -15.85 -0.47 -1.90
N ALA A 190 -15.82 0.34 -0.85
CA ALA A 190 -15.04 1.57 -0.77
C ALA A 190 -14.24 1.61 0.54
N LYS A 191 -12.98 2.05 0.45
CA LYS A 191 -12.12 2.29 1.61
C LYS A 191 -12.38 3.68 2.19
N LEU A 192 -12.17 3.78 3.50
CA LEU A 192 -12.17 5.07 4.19
C LEU A 192 -10.80 5.71 4.13
N ASN A 193 -10.75 7.02 3.88
CA ASN A 193 -9.53 7.78 4.10
C ASN A 193 -9.35 8.12 5.60
N GLY A 194 -8.24 8.79 5.95
CA GLY A 194 -7.94 9.17 7.34
C GLY A 194 -8.94 10.15 7.99
N LYS A 195 -9.89 10.70 7.22
CA LYS A 195 -10.99 11.55 7.73
C LYS A 195 -12.34 10.81 7.74
N GLY A 196 -12.33 9.49 7.58
CA GLY A 196 -13.53 8.66 7.51
C GLY A 196 -14.37 8.88 6.27
N TYR A 197 -13.84 9.52 5.22
CA TYR A 197 -14.58 9.73 3.97
C TYR A 197 -14.43 8.52 3.05
N PHE A 198 -15.54 8.13 2.41
CA PHE A 198 -15.58 7.11 1.37
C PHE A 198 -16.25 7.67 0.11
N GLU A 199 -15.91 7.05 -1.02
CA GLU A 199 -16.50 7.36 -2.31
C GLU A 199 -16.56 6.10 -3.17
N PHE A 200 -17.72 5.88 -3.76
CA PHE A 200 -17.92 4.97 -4.87
C PHE A 200 -18.01 5.78 -6.16
N LYS A 201 -17.37 5.28 -7.22
CA LYS A 201 -17.43 5.81 -8.58
C LYS A 201 -17.85 4.71 -9.52
N HIS A 202 -18.38 5.09 -10.67
CA HIS A 202 -18.79 4.15 -11.72
C HIS A 202 -19.84 3.14 -11.26
N LEU A 203 -20.71 3.55 -10.34
CA LEU A 203 -21.85 2.74 -9.95
C LEU A 203 -22.88 2.75 -11.08
N PRO A 204 -23.48 1.59 -11.41
CA PRO A 204 -24.63 1.56 -12.27
C PRO A 204 -25.80 2.28 -11.59
N GLN A 205 -26.73 2.78 -12.42
CA GLN A 205 -27.99 3.30 -11.91
C GLN A 205 -28.74 2.21 -11.15
N GLY A 206 -29.34 2.58 -10.01
CA GLY A 206 -30.09 1.66 -9.17
C GLY A 206 -30.02 1.98 -7.68
N THR A 207 -30.68 1.13 -6.91
CA THR A 207 -30.76 1.19 -5.45
C THR A 207 -29.87 0.14 -4.80
N PHE A 208 -29.27 0.49 -3.66
CA PHE A 208 -28.39 -0.37 -2.89
C PHE A 208 -28.75 -0.32 -1.40
N LYS A 209 -28.50 -1.42 -0.69
CA LYS A 209 -28.30 -1.37 0.77
C LYS A 209 -26.83 -1.06 1.05
N ILE A 210 -26.59 -0.19 2.02
CA ILE A 210 -25.26 0.28 2.41
C ILE A 210 -24.95 -0.13 3.85
N TYR A 211 -23.74 -0.63 4.06
CA TYR A 211 -23.26 -1.04 5.38
C TYR A 211 -21.81 -0.62 5.58
N VAL A 212 -21.39 -0.60 6.84
CA VAL A 212 -19.99 -0.46 7.23
C VAL A 212 -19.56 -1.74 7.95
N VAL A 213 -18.42 -2.30 7.57
CA VAL A 213 -17.84 -3.52 8.14
C VAL A 213 -16.31 -3.39 8.21
N PRO A 214 -15.60 -4.19 9.03
CA PRO A 214 -14.14 -4.24 8.99
C PRO A 214 -13.61 -4.75 7.63
N ASP A 215 -12.40 -4.36 7.23
CA ASP A 215 -11.71 -4.93 6.06
C ASP A 215 -11.17 -6.34 6.36
N ASP A 216 -12.09 -7.29 6.56
CA ASP A 216 -11.75 -8.71 6.69
C ASP A 216 -11.91 -9.46 5.35
N TYR A 217 -11.65 -10.76 5.37
CA TYR A 217 -11.67 -11.60 4.17
C TYR A 217 -13.06 -11.70 3.51
N ASN A 218 -14.13 -11.77 4.31
CA ASN A 218 -15.47 -12.05 3.81
C ASN A 218 -16.32 -10.79 3.59
N LYS A 219 -15.94 -9.67 4.22
CA LYS A 219 -16.58 -8.35 4.13
C LYS A 219 -18.07 -8.44 4.50
N ARG A 220 -18.37 -9.28 5.51
CA ARG A 220 -19.71 -9.58 6.01
C ARG A 220 -19.82 -9.27 7.50
N TYR A 221 -21.05 -9.05 7.94
CA TYR A 221 -21.38 -8.96 9.35
C TYR A 221 -21.89 -10.31 9.86
N ASP A 222 -20.99 -11.17 10.29
CA ASP A 222 -21.24 -12.54 10.77
C ASP A 222 -20.95 -12.74 12.26
N ASP A 223 -20.44 -11.72 12.94
CA ASP A 223 -20.10 -11.70 14.36
C ASP A 223 -20.53 -10.36 14.96
N SER A 224 -21.34 -10.40 16.02
CA SER A 224 -21.89 -9.22 16.67
C SER A 224 -20.87 -8.38 17.47
N THR A 225 -19.65 -8.86 17.61
CA THR A 225 -18.52 -8.10 18.17
C THR A 225 -17.80 -7.26 17.12
N LYS A 226 -18.10 -7.44 15.82
CA LYS A 226 -17.54 -6.62 14.76
C LYS A 226 -18.15 -5.22 14.76
N MET A 227 -17.34 -4.24 14.37
CA MET A 227 -17.84 -2.91 14.04
C MET A 227 -18.84 -3.00 12.89
N PHE A 228 -19.95 -2.28 13.02
CA PHE A 228 -21.05 -2.31 12.08
C PHE A 228 -21.71 -0.95 11.98
N ALA A 229 -22.16 -0.59 10.78
CA ALA A 229 -23.14 0.47 10.56
C ALA A 229 -24.07 0.07 9.42
N PHE A 230 -25.25 0.67 9.38
CA PHE A 230 -26.20 0.52 8.31
C PHE A 230 -26.92 1.85 8.07
N TYR A 231 -27.62 1.93 6.95
CA TYR A 231 -28.58 3.00 6.69
C TYR A 231 -29.98 2.38 6.68
N ASP A 232 -30.95 3.05 7.31
CA ASP A 232 -32.30 2.51 7.52
C ASP A 232 -33.02 2.24 6.20
N THR A 233 -32.69 3.02 5.17
CA THR A 233 -33.28 2.95 3.83
C THR A 233 -32.24 2.59 2.77
N THR A 234 -32.71 2.34 1.55
CA THR A 234 -31.83 2.16 0.41
C THR A 234 -31.24 3.49 -0.06
N VAL A 235 -30.05 3.42 -0.62
CA VAL A 235 -29.35 4.55 -1.24
C VAL A 235 -29.26 4.36 -2.74
N THR A 236 -29.11 5.43 -3.51
CA THR A 236 -29.00 5.36 -4.98
C THR A 236 -27.65 5.90 -5.46
N ALA A 237 -27.26 5.51 -6.67
CA ALA A 237 -26.22 6.26 -7.38
C ALA A 237 -26.67 7.74 -7.51
N GLY A 238 -25.82 8.66 -7.07
CA GLY A 238 -26.07 10.09 -6.94
C GLY A 238 -26.24 10.57 -5.50
N THR A 239 -26.43 9.69 -4.52
CA THR A 239 -26.50 10.10 -3.11
C THR A 239 -25.12 10.58 -2.61
N ASP A 240 -25.05 11.82 -2.15
CA ASP A 240 -23.84 12.41 -1.58
C ASP A 240 -24.01 12.68 -0.08
N SER A 241 -22.90 13.03 0.57
CA SER A 241 -22.87 13.53 1.95
C SER A 241 -23.52 12.61 3.00
N LEU A 242 -23.58 11.29 2.74
CA LEU A 242 -24.10 10.32 3.70
C LEU A 242 -23.29 10.35 5.00
N LYS A 243 -23.96 10.13 6.12
CA LYS A 243 -23.30 9.99 7.42
C LYS A 243 -23.71 8.69 8.08
N LEU A 244 -22.72 7.83 8.31
CA LEU A 244 -22.90 6.52 8.92
C LEU A 244 -22.20 6.50 10.29
N TYR A 245 -22.85 5.87 11.26
CA TYR A 245 -22.37 5.78 12.63
C TYR A 245 -22.02 4.32 12.92
N ALA A 246 -20.73 4.02 12.97
CA ALA A 246 -20.25 2.68 13.24
C ALA A 246 -20.21 2.38 14.74
N PHE A 247 -20.72 1.22 15.15
CA PHE A 247 -20.79 0.77 16.52
C PHE A 247 -20.50 -0.74 16.61
N GLN A 248 -20.19 -1.24 17.80
CA GLN A 248 -20.17 -2.66 18.10
C GLN A 248 -21.44 -3.00 18.88
N GLN A 249 -22.12 -4.08 18.51
CA GLN A 249 -23.32 -4.51 19.23
C GLN A 249 -22.96 -5.08 20.61
N TYR A 250 -21.86 -5.83 20.69
CA TYR A 250 -21.27 -6.31 21.94
C TYR A 250 -19.78 -5.98 21.97
N GLU A 251 -19.27 -5.60 23.14
CA GLU A 251 -17.81 -5.47 23.33
C GLU A 251 -17.18 -6.87 23.34
N ARG A 252 -15.96 -6.97 22.78
CA ARG A 252 -15.22 -8.23 22.79
C ARG A 252 -14.61 -8.40 24.18
N GLU A 253 -14.92 -9.48 24.88
CA GLU A 253 -14.21 -9.82 26.11
C GLU A 253 -12.78 -10.24 25.75
N ASP A 254 -11.80 -9.43 26.15
CA ASP A 254 -10.39 -9.78 26.01
C ASP A 254 -10.09 -10.95 26.95
N LYS A 255 -9.81 -12.14 26.41
CA LYS A 255 -9.25 -13.23 27.22
C LYS A 255 -7.88 -12.77 27.73
N PRO A 256 -7.60 -12.84 29.04
CA PRO A 256 -6.32 -12.41 29.58
C PRO A 256 -5.18 -13.21 28.94
N ALA A 257 -4.22 -12.49 28.35
CA ALA A 257 -2.99 -13.07 27.85
C ALA A 257 -2.11 -13.51 29.03
N ASN A 258 -2.16 -14.81 29.34
CA ASN A 258 -1.27 -15.64 30.17
C ASN A 258 -2.01 -16.44 31.25
N ALA A 259 -2.32 -17.69 30.90
CA ALA A 259 -2.41 -18.80 31.86
C ALA A 259 -1.57 -19.99 31.36
N ASN A 260 -0.34 -19.73 30.92
CA ASN A 260 0.69 -20.78 30.82
C ASN A 260 1.60 -20.68 32.05
N ASN A 261 1.09 -21.15 33.18
CA ASN A 261 1.90 -21.55 34.33
C ASN A 261 1.19 -22.70 35.01
N ASN A 262 1.50 -23.93 34.58
CA ASN A 262 1.41 -25.08 35.47
C ASN A 262 2.67 -25.91 35.30
N LYS A 263 3.63 -25.63 36.20
CA LYS A 263 4.68 -26.57 36.61
C LYS A 263 4.02 -27.91 36.92
N LYS A 264 4.39 -28.96 36.18
CA LYS A 264 4.18 -30.34 36.63
C LYS A 264 4.89 -30.52 37.98
N PRO A 265 4.23 -31.04 39.03
CA PRO A 265 4.92 -31.54 40.20
C PRO A 265 5.74 -32.76 39.78
N LYS A 266 7.04 -32.79 40.11
CA LYS A 266 7.83 -34.02 40.06
C LYS A 266 7.37 -34.92 41.20
N THR A 267 6.81 -36.07 40.87
CA THR A 267 6.57 -37.17 41.80
C THR A 267 7.92 -37.72 42.30
N PRO A 268 8.13 -37.96 43.60
CA PRO A 268 9.26 -38.74 44.07
C PRO A 268 9.01 -40.23 43.72
N GLN A 269 9.97 -40.89 43.08
CA GLN A 269 9.97 -42.34 42.98
C GLN A 269 10.39 -42.95 44.33
N PRO A 270 9.81 -44.11 44.71
CA PRO A 270 10.27 -44.89 45.86
C PRO A 270 11.64 -45.52 45.63
#